data_AF-A0A2N2T4J2-F1
#
_entry.id   AF-A0A2N2T4J2-F1
#
_cell.length_a   1.000
_cell.length_b   1.000
_cell.length_c   1.000
_cell.angle_alpha   90.00
_cell.angle_beta   90.00
_cell.angle_gamma   90.00
#
_symmetry.space_group_name_H-M   'P 1'
#
loop_
_entity.id
_entity.type
_entity.pdbx_description
1 polymer ?
#
loop_
_entity_poly.entity_id
_entity_poly.type
_entity_poly.pdbx_seq_one_letter_code
_entity_poly.pdbx_strand_id
1 'polypeptide(L)'
;MFKKTILVTTLAASLGACATLQQTTPGVLGVAPAPVTFDGHVAGQATDYVFVLVPDANPATPGLSMRAGETIRLIMPAAFKRNEQVEVKTDANTNMVFTKGWPQAGVKLAGQYAIGYDAQSNAMTVKALTDIGTDGANAPGIKVIHLRGRTFLNPGPGDYPVTLQHVKADGKLKAAWAGSIKVLEDAPMARLAPTNFHLPPGTNSDFQKAAPGASMPHYLGLLLWGEAGSSLNHVGIAPRDLNRFPRYTGGLLVQDVNGDKVLDPTVDKV
;
A
#
# COMPACT_ATOMS: atom_id res chain seq x y z
N MET A 1 -48.72 -33.45 -63.65
CA MET A 1 -49.00 -33.02 -62.26
C MET A 1 -47.73 -33.19 -61.43
N PHE A 2 -46.94 -32.12 -61.25
CA PHE A 2 -45.75 -32.15 -60.39
C PHE A 2 -46.08 -31.49 -59.05
N LYS A 3 -45.97 -32.24 -57.95
CA LYS A 3 -46.08 -31.73 -56.57
C LYS A 3 -44.78 -31.00 -56.22
N LYS A 4 -44.86 -29.71 -55.88
CA LYS A 4 -43.75 -28.95 -55.30
C LYS A 4 -43.81 -29.08 -53.78
N THR A 5 -42.84 -29.77 -53.21
CA THR A 5 -42.55 -29.77 -51.77
C THR A 5 -41.75 -28.51 -51.46
N ILE A 6 -42.30 -27.62 -50.62
CA ILE A 6 -41.59 -26.44 -50.11
C ILE A 6 -40.83 -26.88 -48.85
N LEU A 7 -39.51 -26.87 -48.91
CA LEU A 7 -38.61 -27.07 -47.78
C LEU A 7 -38.48 -25.72 -47.05
N VAL A 8 -39.02 -25.59 -45.84
CA VAL A 8 -38.80 -24.41 -44.99
C VAL A 8 -37.56 -24.67 -44.15
N THR A 9 -36.47 -23.98 -44.48
CA THR A 9 -35.22 -24.01 -43.70
C THR A 9 -35.26 -22.88 -42.68
N THR A 10 -35.48 -23.19 -41.41
CA THR A 10 -35.37 -22.24 -40.30
C THR A 10 -33.89 -22.00 -40.01
N LEU A 11 -33.37 -20.84 -40.42
CA LEU A 11 -32.04 -20.38 -40.04
C LEU A 11 -32.11 -19.81 -38.62
N ALA A 12 -31.62 -20.55 -37.63
CA ALA A 12 -31.41 -20.04 -36.28
C ALA A 12 -30.14 -19.17 -36.29
N ALA A 13 -30.31 -17.85 -36.37
CA ALA A 13 -29.22 -16.90 -36.18
C ALA A 13 -28.85 -16.84 -34.68
N SER A 14 -27.80 -17.53 -34.28
CA SER A 14 -27.16 -17.36 -32.98
C SER A 14 -26.45 -16.01 -32.96
N LEU A 15 -27.11 -14.99 -32.40
CA LEU A 15 -26.47 -13.74 -31.99
C LEU A 15 -25.53 -14.05 -30.82
N GLY A 16 -24.30 -14.46 -31.14
CA GLY A 16 -23.20 -14.46 -30.20
C GLY A 16 -22.91 -13.02 -29.80
N ALA A 17 -23.49 -12.58 -28.68
CA ALA A 17 -23.09 -11.35 -28.03
C ALA A 17 -21.64 -11.54 -27.55
N CYS A 18 -20.68 -11.12 -28.37
CA CYS A 18 -19.35 -10.77 -27.90
C CYS A 18 -19.54 -9.63 -26.90
N ALA A 19 -19.71 -9.98 -25.62
CA ALA A 19 -19.52 -9.05 -24.53
C ALA A 19 -18.09 -8.55 -24.66
N THR A 20 -17.92 -7.37 -25.24
CA THR A 20 -16.68 -6.62 -25.20
C THR A 20 -16.40 -6.35 -23.73
N LEU A 21 -15.58 -7.22 -23.11
CA LEU A 21 -14.94 -6.93 -21.85
C LEU A 21 -14.21 -5.61 -22.07
N GLN A 22 -14.72 -4.56 -21.46
CA GLN A 22 -14.13 -3.23 -21.53
C GLN A 22 -12.77 -3.33 -20.82
N GLN A 23 -11.72 -3.55 -21.61
CA GLN A 23 -10.36 -3.68 -21.11
C GLN A 23 -9.91 -2.27 -20.70
N THR A 24 -10.22 -1.90 -19.46
CA THR A 24 -9.73 -0.67 -18.86
C THR A 24 -8.23 -0.80 -18.72
N THR A 25 -7.46 0.03 -19.44
CA THR A 25 -6.03 0.18 -19.21
C THR A 25 -5.82 0.47 -17.72
N PRO A 26 -5.02 -0.35 -17.00
CA PRO A 26 -4.79 -0.12 -15.58
C PRO A 26 -4.19 1.26 -15.33
N GLY A 27 -4.59 1.90 -14.24
CA GLY A 27 -3.90 3.09 -13.73
C GLY A 27 -2.48 2.76 -13.27
N VAL A 28 -1.66 3.78 -13.04
CA VAL A 28 -0.32 3.60 -12.48
C VAL A 28 -0.43 3.37 -10.97
N LEU A 29 0.19 2.30 -10.48
CA LEU A 29 0.38 2.04 -9.06
C LEU A 29 1.78 2.50 -8.66
N GLY A 30 1.89 3.55 -7.85
CA GLY A 30 3.16 3.92 -7.25
C GLY A 30 3.56 2.86 -6.22
N VAL A 31 4.81 2.40 -6.26
CA VAL A 31 5.33 1.41 -5.31
C VAL A 31 6.61 1.96 -4.71
N ALA A 32 6.68 2.01 -3.39
CA ALA A 32 7.88 2.42 -2.69
C ALA A 32 8.09 1.55 -1.45
N PRO A 33 9.35 1.35 -1.03
CA PRO A 33 9.63 0.84 0.31
C PRO A 33 8.92 1.64 1.39
N ALA A 34 8.51 0.99 2.46
CA ALA A 34 8.04 1.73 3.62
C ALA A 34 9.18 2.60 4.20
N PRO A 35 8.90 3.88 4.57
CA PRO A 35 9.92 4.89 4.80
C PRO A 35 10.85 4.66 6.02
N VAL A 36 10.51 3.73 6.92
CA VAL A 36 11.26 3.48 8.18
C VAL A 36 11.58 2.00 8.36
N THR A 37 11.90 1.30 7.27
CA THR A 37 12.54 -0.02 7.34
C THR A 37 13.84 0.01 6.56
N PHE A 38 14.85 -0.75 6.98
CA PHE A 38 16.12 -0.87 6.25
C PHE A 38 16.16 -2.10 5.34
N ASP A 39 15.18 -3.00 5.47
CA ASP A 39 15.21 -4.34 4.88
C ASP A 39 13.89 -4.74 4.19
N GLY A 40 12.84 -3.91 4.28
CA GLY A 40 11.50 -4.21 3.77
C GLY A 40 11.41 -4.58 2.27
N HIS A 41 12.46 -4.27 1.52
CA HIS A 41 12.59 -4.53 0.08
C HIS A 41 13.89 -5.29 -0.29
N VAL A 42 14.52 -5.95 0.68
CA VAL A 42 15.74 -6.74 0.49
C VAL A 42 15.37 -8.22 0.37
N ALA A 43 16.07 -8.96 -0.48
CA ALA A 43 15.82 -10.37 -0.74
C ALA A 43 15.87 -11.20 0.56
N GLY A 44 14.95 -12.16 0.69
CA GLY A 44 14.84 -13.03 1.88
C GLY A 44 14.27 -12.36 3.13
N GLN A 45 14.10 -11.04 3.14
CA GLN A 45 13.53 -10.30 4.26
C GLN A 45 12.00 -10.20 4.16
N ALA A 46 11.39 -9.77 5.26
CA ALA A 46 9.95 -9.53 5.29
C ALA A 46 9.57 -8.34 4.39
N THR A 47 8.54 -8.51 3.58
CA THR A 47 8.02 -7.46 2.71
C THR A 47 7.43 -6.31 3.50
N ASP A 48 7.86 -5.09 3.21
CA ASP A 48 7.30 -3.85 3.75
C ASP A 48 7.31 -2.73 2.69
N TYR A 49 6.14 -2.50 2.08
CA TYR A 49 5.95 -1.57 0.96
C TYR A 49 4.69 -0.72 1.13
N VAL A 50 4.73 0.46 0.54
CA VAL A 50 3.57 1.32 0.33
C VAL A 50 3.18 1.30 -1.16
N PHE A 51 1.88 1.22 -1.39
CA PHE A 51 1.26 1.25 -2.72
C PHE A 51 0.39 2.49 -2.82
N VAL A 52 0.75 3.42 -3.70
CA VAL A 52 0.11 4.73 -3.85
C VAL A 52 -0.87 4.69 -5.02
N LEU A 53 -2.16 4.80 -4.72
CA LEU A 53 -3.24 4.80 -5.71
C LEU A 53 -3.53 6.21 -6.24
N VAL A 54 -3.39 7.21 -5.38
CA VAL A 54 -3.61 8.63 -5.71
C VAL A 54 -2.33 9.39 -5.35
N PRO A 55 -1.43 9.63 -6.32
CA PRO A 55 -0.14 10.28 -6.07
C PRO A 55 -0.25 11.80 -5.83
N ASP A 56 -1.37 12.41 -6.20
CA ASP A 56 -1.59 13.83 -5.97
C ASP A 56 -1.71 14.16 -4.48
N ALA A 57 -0.76 14.97 -4.00
CA ALA A 57 -0.66 15.46 -2.63
C ALA A 57 -1.70 16.53 -2.27
N ASN A 58 -2.41 17.08 -3.27
CA ASN A 58 -3.47 18.07 -3.04
C ASN A 58 -4.57 17.47 -2.15
N PRO A 59 -4.86 18.08 -0.99
CA PRO A 59 -5.89 17.60 -0.07
C PRO A 59 -7.31 17.75 -0.65
N ALA A 60 -7.50 18.50 -1.74
CA ALA A 60 -8.78 18.56 -2.44
C ALA A 60 -8.98 17.39 -3.42
N THR A 61 -7.92 16.69 -3.81
CA THR A 61 -8.03 15.54 -4.72
C THR A 61 -8.57 14.34 -3.95
N PRO A 62 -9.76 13.80 -4.32
CA PRO A 62 -10.38 12.72 -3.57
C PRO A 62 -9.57 11.43 -3.67
N GLY A 63 -9.58 10.66 -2.58
CA GLY A 63 -9.10 9.28 -2.59
C GLY A 63 -10.08 8.33 -3.28
N LEU A 64 -9.77 7.04 -3.23
CA LEU A 64 -10.68 5.98 -3.67
C LEU A 64 -11.79 5.77 -2.64
N SER A 65 -13.04 5.77 -3.10
CA SER A 65 -14.20 5.34 -2.31
C SER A 65 -14.49 3.85 -2.49
N MET A 66 -15.08 3.24 -1.47
CA MET A 66 -15.61 1.88 -1.55
C MET A 66 -17.02 1.84 -1.00
N ARG A 67 -17.94 1.17 -1.71
CA ARG A 67 -19.23 0.81 -1.14
C ARG A 67 -19.10 -0.46 -0.30
N ALA A 68 -19.97 -0.62 0.70
CA ALA A 68 -20.05 -1.85 1.47
C ALA A 68 -20.16 -3.07 0.52
N GLY A 69 -19.36 -4.10 0.78
CA GLY A 69 -19.25 -5.29 -0.05
C GLY A 69 -18.22 -5.21 -1.18
N GLU A 70 -17.80 -4.01 -1.61
CA GLU A 70 -16.69 -3.87 -2.57
C GLU A 70 -15.37 -4.33 -1.93
N THR A 71 -14.44 -4.79 -2.77
CA THR A 71 -13.17 -5.38 -2.34
C THR A 71 -12.00 -4.78 -3.10
N ILE A 72 -10.92 -4.44 -2.41
CA ILE A 72 -9.61 -4.19 -2.99
C ILE A 72 -8.79 -5.50 -2.91
N ARG A 73 -8.14 -5.87 -4.00
CA ARG A 73 -7.24 -7.02 -4.08
C ARG A 73 -5.85 -6.53 -4.48
N LEU A 74 -4.89 -6.61 -3.56
CA LEU A 74 -3.47 -6.42 -3.85
C LEU A 74 -2.89 -7.78 -4.22
N ILE A 75 -2.71 -8.00 -5.53
CA ILE A 75 -2.23 -9.25 -6.11
C ILE A 75 -0.72 -9.22 -6.12
N MET A 76 -0.11 -10.04 -5.26
CA MET A 76 1.34 -10.13 -5.15
C MET A 76 1.89 -11.07 -6.23
N PRO A 77 3.04 -10.75 -6.84
CA PRO A 77 3.69 -11.65 -7.79
C PRO A 77 3.93 -13.02 -7.15
N ALA A 78 3.77 -14.11 -7.90
CA ALA A 78 3.87 -15.49 -7.38
C ALA A 78 5.24 -15.81 -6.71
N ALA A 79 6.29 -15.06 -7.06
CA ALA A 79 7.59 -15.17 -6.42
C ALA A 79 7.56 -14.76 -4.93
N PHE A 80 6.67 -13.85 -4.54
CA PHE A 80 6.46 -13.44 -3.14
C PHE A 80 5.65 -14.51 -2.44
N LYS A 81 6.31 -15.24 -1.53
CA LYS A 81 5.66 -16.31 -0.77
C LYS A 81 4.98 -15.75 0.46
N ARG A 82 3.74 -16.19 0.70
CA ARG A 82 3.03 -15.91 1.96
C ARG A 82 3.78 -16.56 3.13
N ASN A 83 4.02 -15.78 4.18
CA ASN A 83 4.60 -16.29 5.42
C ASN A 83 3.53 -16.95 6.31
N GLU A 84 3.37 -18.27 6.22
CA GLU A 84 2.33 -19.04 6.92
C GLU A 84 2.41 -18.95 8.46
N GLN A 85 3.54 -18.55 9.03
CA GLN A 85 3.69 -18.34 10.48
C GLN A 85 2.99 -17.09 10.99
N VAL A 86 2.60 -16.19 10.09
CA VAL A 86 1.88 -14.96 10.43
C VAL A 86 0.42 -15.19 10.10
N GLU A 87 -0.46 -15.04 11.07
CA GLU A 87 -1.91 -15.03 10.82
C GLU A 87 -2.33 -13.78 10.03
N VAL A 88 -3.31 -13.93 9.13
CA VAL A 88 -4.01 -12.77 8.56
C VAL A 88 -5.11 -12.35 9.52
N LYS A 89 -4.94 -11.20 10.17
CA LYS A 89 -5.92 -10.70 11.12
C LYS A 89 -6.96 -9.86 10.41
N THR A 90 -8.19 -10.37 10.38
CA THR A 90 -9.30 -9.75 9.65
C THR A 90 -9.64 -8.34 10.13
N ASP A 91 -9.53 -8.10 11.44
CA ASP A 91 -9.98 -6.88 12.12
C ASP A 91 -8.83 -6.13 12.83
N ALA A 92 -7.58 -6.36 12.41
CA ALA A 92 -6.42 -5.67 12.95
C ALA A 92 -5.49 -5.14 11.84
N ASN A 93 -4.76 -4.06 12.14
CA ASN A 93 -3.88 -3.39 11.19
C ASN A 93 -2.49 -4.08 11.07
N THR A 94 -2.41 -5.36 11.41
CA THR A 94 -1.16 -6.12 11.49
C THR A 94 -0.57 -6.36 10.11
N ASN A 95 -1.37 -6.85 9.17
CA ASN A 95 -0.89 -7.27 7.84
C ASN A 95 -0.92 -6.12 6.83
N MET A 96 -1.89 -5.21 6.97
CA MET A 96 -2.12 -4.14 6.01
C MET A 96 -2.90 -3.00 6.66
N VAL A 97 -2.70 -1.77 6.19
CA VAL A 97 -3.51 -0.62 6.58
C VAL A 97 -3.76 0.30 5.38
N PHE A 98 -4.95 0.91 5.35
CA PHE A 98 -5.27 1.97 4.41
C PHE A 98 -5.02 3.33 5.07
N THR A 99 -4.41 4.24 4.32
CA THR A 99 -4.31 5.64 4.73
C THR A 99 -5.11 6.54 3.79
N LYS A 100 -5.57 7.67 4.33
CA LYS A 100 -6.45 8.63 3.70
C LYS A 100 -5.94 10.05 3.85
N GLY A 101 -6.33 10.88 2.88
CA GLY A 101 -6.13 12.33 2.91
C GLY A 101 -4.66 12.76 2.95
N TRP A 102 -4.47 14.06 3.09
CA TRP A 102 -3.18 14.71 3.34
C TRP A 102 -3.38 15.84 4.36
N PRO A 103 -2.69 15.87 5.52
CA PRO A 103 -1.74 14.87 6.01
C PRO A 103 -2.37 13.48 6.11
N GLN A 104 -1.55 12.45 5.94
CA GLN A 104 -2.02 11.08 5.95
C GLN A 104 -2.59 10.72 7.33
N ALA A 105 -3.79 10.16 7.33
CA ALA A 105 -4.41 9.56 8.51
C ALA A 105 -4.78 8.11 8.21
N GLY A 106 -4.88 7.27 9.24
CA GLY A 106 -5.42 5.92 9.07
C GLY A 106 -6.90 5.96 8.67
N VAL A 107 -7.30 5.11 7.73
CA VAL A 107 -8.72 4.71 7.62
C VAL A 107 -9.02 3.83 8.82
N LYS A 108 -10.09 4.15 9.57
CA LYS A 108 -10.52 3.32 10.70
C LYS A 108 -10.70 1.90 10.19
N LEU A 109 -10.10 0.91 10.86
CA LEU A 109 -10.22 -0.48 10.45
C LEU A 109 -11.43 -1.14 11.11
N ALA A 110 -11.48 -1.13 12.45
CA ALA A 110 -12.53 -1.80 13.22
C ALA A 110 -13.93 -1.37 12.77
N GLY A 111 -14.69 -2.33 12.23
CA GLY A 111 -16.06 -2.15 11.74
C GLY A 111 -16.19 -1.44 10.39
N GLN A 112 -15.09 -1.01 9.76
CA GLN A 112 -15.12 -0.32 8.46
C GLN A 112 -14.72 -1.25 7.31
N TYR A 113 -13.69 -2.05 7.49
CA TYR A 113 -13.21 -3.00 6.49
C TYR A 113 -12.60 -4.24 7.15
N ALA A 114 -12.58 -5.33 6.39
CA ALA A 114 -12.03 -6.63 6.80
C ALA A 114 -10.89 -7.02 5.86
N ILE A 115 -9.78 -7.48 6.44
CA ILE A 115 -8.62 -7.98 5.70
C ILE A 115 -8.76 -9.49 5.48
N GLY A 116 -8.35 -9.99 4.32
CA GLY A 116 -8.27 -11.42 4.04
C GLY A 116 -7.08 -11.75 3.14
N TYR A 117 -6.91 -13.04 2.86
CA TYR A 117 -5.94 -13.53 1.89
C TYR A 117 -6.58 -14.58 1.00
N ASP A 118 -6.42 -14.41 -0.31
CA ASP A 118 -6.85 -15.35 -1.34
C ASP A 118 -5.61 -16.07 -1.88
N ALA A 119 -5.46 -17.34 -1.47
CA ALA A 119 -4.32 -18.17 -1.85
C ALA A 119 -4.30 -18.49 -3.35
N GLN A 120 -5.46 -18.57 -4.01
CA GLN A 120 -5.54 -18.92 -5.44
C GLN A 120 -4.92 -17.82 -6.32
N SER A 121 -5.10 -16.56 -5.92
CA SER A 121 -4.57 -15.40 -6.65
C SER A 121 -3.35 -14.75 -6.00
N ASN A 122 -2.82 -15.33 -4.91
CA ASN A 122 -1.76 -14.73 -4.10
C ASN A 122 -2.06 -13.27 -3.72
N ALA A 123 -3.28 -13.00 -3.27
CA ALA A 123 -3.77 -11.63 -3.07
C ALA A 123 -4.16 -11.34 -1.63
N MET A 124 -3.66 -10.22 -1.10
CA MET A 124 -4.28 -9.61 0.08
C MET A 124 -5.56 -8.92 -0.33
N THR A 125 -6.63 -9.17 0.42
CA THR A 125 -7.94 -8.61 0.14
C THR A 125 -8.37 -7.67 1.25
N VAL A 126 -9.09 -6.61 0.89
CA VAL A 126 -9.77 -5.74 1.83
C VAL A 126 -11.19 -5.55 1.37
N LYS A 127 -12.14 -6.07 2.14
CA LYS A 127 -13.56 -5.91 1.89
C LYS A 127 -14.12 -4.77 2.75
N ALA A 128 -14.78 -3.81 2.13
CA ALA A 128 -15.50 -2.78 2.86
C ALA A 128 -16.70 -3.40 3.58
N LEU A 129 -16.78 -3.23 4.90
CA LEU A 129 -17.93 -3.66 5.72
C LEU A 129 -19.00 -2.56 5.74
N THR A 130 -18.56 -1.31 5.71
CA THR A 130 -19.38 -0.12 5.56
C THR A 130 -18.76 0.79 4.49
N ASP A 131 -19.56 1.71 3.97
CA ASP A 131 -19.10 2.65 2.94
C ASP A 131 -17.88 3.45 3.43
N ILE A 132 -16.83 3.45 2.60
CA ILE A 132 -15.67 4.33 2.71
C ILE A 132 -15.90 5.47 1.72
N GLY A 133 -16.37 6.61 2.22
CA GLY A 133 -16.62 7.80 1.42
C GLY A 133 -15.34 8.54 1.01
N THR A 134 -15.52 9.63 0.27
CA THR A 134 -14.49 10.61 -0.12
C THR A 134 -14.67 11.98 0.54
N ASP A 135 -15.69 12.10 1.39
CA ASP A 135 -16.20 13.38 1.87
C ASP A 135 -15.64 13.72 3.26
N GLY A 136 -15.31 15.01 3.48
CA GLY A 136 -14.75 15.51 4.74
C GLY A 136 -13.47 16.31 4.56
N ALA A 137 -12.83 16.70 5.67
CA ALA A 137 -11.57 17.45 5.64
C ALA A 137 -10.47 16.63 4.94
N ASN A 138 -9.74 17.28 4.01
CA ASN A 138 -8.68 16.68 3.19
C ASN A 138 -9.15 15.58 2.22
N ALA A 139 -10.38 15.70 1.69
CA ALA A 139 -11.01 14.82 0.70
C ALA A 139 -10.77 13.32 1.00
N PRO A 140 -11.21 12.86 2.18
CA PRO A 140 -10.75 11.62 2.77
C PRO A 140 -11.34 10.43 2.02
N GLY A 141 -10.50 9.74 1.25
CA GLY A 141 -10.73 8.39 0.73
C GLY A 141 -9.41 7.62 0.78
N ILE A 142 -9.37 6.38 0.30
CA ILE A 142 -8.14 5.57 0.33
C ILE A 142 -7.14 6.12 -0.69
N LYS A 143 -5.95 6.51 -0.25
CA LYS A 143 -4.88 7.01 -1.13
C LYS A 143 -3.68 6.09 -1.19
N VAL A 144 -3.33 5.46 -0.06
CA VAL A 144 -2.19 4.55 0.05
C VAL A 144 -2.58 3.29 0.79
N ILE A 145 -1.97 2.18 0.40
CA ILE A 145 -2.02 0.90 1.10
C ILE A 145 -0.62 0.58 1.60
N HIS A 146 -0.50 0.31 2.89
CA HIS A 146 0.75 -0.13 3.48
C HIS A 146 0.66 -1.64 3.76
N LEU A 147 1.43 -2.44 3.03
CA LEU A 147 1.59 -3.88 3.27
C LEU A 147 2.76 -4.08 4.25
N ARG A 148 2.49 -4.76 5.36
CA ARG A 148 3.44 -4.92 6.46
C ARG A 148 3.21 -6.21 7.23
N GLY A 149 3.79 -6.31 8.43
CA GLY A 149 3.51 -7.39 9.35
C GLY A 149 4.12 -8.73 8.98
N ARG A 150 5.15 -8.75 8.14
CA ARG A 150 5.80 -9.98 7.66
C ARG A 150 4.85 -10.90 6.92
N THR A 151 3.82 -10.34 6.28
CA THR A 151 2.81 -11.09 5.51
C THR A 151 3.45 -11.85 4.35
N PHE A 152 4.43 -11.27 3.67
CA PHE A 152 5.19 -11.93 2.61
C PHE A 152 6.68 -11.89 2.88
N LEU A 153 7.41 -12.76 2.19
CA LEU A 153 8.86 -12.72 2.06
C LEU A 153 9.23 -12.21 0.68
N ASN A 154 10.24 -11.35 0.65
CA ASN A 154 10.81 -10.87 -0.60
C ASN A 154 11.56 -12.01 -1.32
N PRO A 155 11.33 -12.22 -2.63
CA PRO A 155 12.05 -13.20 -3.44
C PRO A 155 13.52 -12.78 -3.66
N GLY A 156 14.19 -13.41 -4.62
CA GLY A 156 15.50 -12.93 -5.08
C GLY A 156 15.45 -11.49 -5.64
N PRO A 157 16.61 -10.90 -5.95
CA PRO A 157 16.70 -9.53 -6.44
C PRO A 157 16.02 -9.39 -7.82
N GLY A 158 15.36 -8.27 -8.06
CA GLY A 158 14.70 -8.02 -9.34
C GLY A 158 13.55 -7.03 -9.29
N ASP A 159 12.88 -6.90 -10.42
CA ASP A 159 11.68 -6.09 -10.62
C ASP A 159 10.48 -7.01 -10.86
N TYR A 160 9.43 -6.87 -10.05
CA TYR A 160 8.30 -7.78 -10.05
C TYR A 160 6.98 -7.05 -10.28
N PRO A 161 6.17 -7.44 -11.27
CA PRO A 161 4.91 -6.77 -11.56
C PRO A 161 3.89 -7.03 -10.44
N VAL A 162 3.29 -5.95 -9.93
CA VAL A 162 2.24 -5.99 -8.91
C VAL A 162 0.98 -5.34 -9.47
N THR A 163 -0.18 -5.92 -9.13
CA THR A 163 -1.47 -5.40 -9.59
C THR A 163 -2.38 -5.17 -8.39
N LEU A 164 -3.14 -4.08 -8.44
CA LEU A 164 -4.22 -3.80 -7.53
C LEU A 164 -5.53 -3.78 -8.29
N GLN A 165 -6.56 -4.45 -7.76
CA GLN A 165 -7.90 -4.46 -8.34
C GLN A 165 -8.91 -3.92 -7.35
N HIS A 166 -9.81 -3.05 -7.81
CA HIS A 166 -11.04 -2.70 -7.10
C HIS A 166 -12.18 -3.49 -7.74
N VAL A 167 -12.84 -4.31 -6.94
CA VAL A 167 -13.88 -5.24 -7.36
C VAL A 167 -15.19 -4.84 -6.69
N LYS A 168 -16.27 -4.82 -7.48
CA LYS A 168 -17.63 -4.57 -6.99
C LYS A 168 -18.13 -5.72 -6.11
N ALA A 169 -19.19 -5.49 -5.34
CA ALA A 169 -19.81 -6.54 -4.54
C ALA A 169 -20.33 -7.73 -5.36
N ASP A 170 -20.65 -7.53 -6.65
CA ASP A 170 -21.05 -8.57 -7.60
C ASP A 170 -19.86 -9.33 -8.24
N GLY A 171 -18.63 -9.05 -7.79
CA GLY A 171 -17.41 -9.69 -8.28
C GLY A 171 -16.84 -9.09 -9.57
N LYS A 172 -17.50 -8.09 -10.18
CA LYS A 172 -16.98 -7.46 -11.40
C LYS A 172 -15.86 -6.47 -11.09
N LEU A 173 -14.85 -6.44 -11.95
CA LEU A 173 -13.79 -5.43 -11.88
C LEU A 173 -14.38 -4.03 -12.07
N LYS A 174 -14.06 -3.12 -11.15
CA LYS A 174 -14.42 -1.70 -11.20
C LYS A 174 -13.28 -0.84 -11.72
N ALA A 175 -12.06 -1.13 -11.25
CA ALA A 175 -10.83 -0.46 -11.66
C ALA A 175 -9.61 -1.35 -11.35
N ALA A 176 -8.49 -1.10 -12.03
CA ALA A 176 -7.23 -1.77 -11.75
C ALA A 176 -6.06 -0.78 -11.85
N TRP A 177 -4.98 -1.08 -11.14
CA TRP A 177 -3.70 -0.38 -11.21
C TRP A 177 -2.56 -1.38 -11.32
N ALA A 178 -1.47 -0.99 -11.98
CA ALA A 178 -0.28 -1.82 -12.13
C ALA A 178 0.99 -1.03 -11.80
N GLY A 179 1.97 -1.71 -11.19
CA GLY A 179 3.27 -1.15 -10.83
C GLY A 179 4.35 -2.22 -10.77
N SER A 180 5.54 -1.86 -10.28
CA SER A 180 6.66 -2.78 -10.11
C SER A 180 7.21 -2.71 -8.69
N ILE A 181 7.41 -3.85 -8.06
CA ILE A 181 8.12 -4.00 -6.80
C ILE A 181 9.60 -4.23 -7.11
N LYS A 182 10.48 -3.36 -6.60
CA LYS A 182 11.93 -3.54 -6.69
C LYS A 182 12.47 -4.24 -5.45
N VAL A 183 13.01 -5.45 -5.63
CA VAL A 183 13.73 -6.20 -4.59
C VAL A 183 15.23 -6.06 -4.80
N LEU A 184 15.95 -5.67 -3.75
CA LEU A 184 17.40 -5.54 -3.75
C LEU A 184 18.07 -6.82 -3.27
N GLU A 185 19.31 -7.03 -3.72
CA GLU A 185 20.21 -8.07 -3.20
C GLU A 185 20.59 -7.78 -1.77
N ASP A 186 21.20 -6.61 -1.55
CA ASP A 186 21.62 -6.16 -0.23
C ASP A 186 20.86 -4.90 0.20
N ALA A 187 20.82 -4.68 1.52
CA ALA A 187 20.40 -3.39 2.04
C ALA A 187 21.37 -2.30 1.57
N PRO A 188 20.89 -1.10 1.17
CA PRO A 188 21.75 0.04 0.89
C PRO A 188 22.65 0.36 2.09
N MET A 189 23.93 0.68 1.82
CA MET A 189 24.91 1.07 2.84
C MET A 189 24.51 2.31 3.65
N ALA A 190 23.69 3.17 3.06
CA ALA A 190 23.10 4.32 3.73
C ALA A 190 21.71 4.58 3.17
N ARG A 191 20.82 5.09 4.01
CA ARG A 191 19.47 5.51 3.62
C ARG A 191 19.18 6.90 4.11
N LEU A 192 18.46 7.64 3.27
CA LEU A 192 17.95 8.97 3.55
C LEU A 192 16.43 8.92 3.48
N ALA A 193 15.74 9.40 4.51
CA ALA A 193 14.30 9.60 4.47
C ALA A 193 13.95 11.03 4.90
N PRO A 194 13.13 11.77 4.13
CA PRO A 194 12.61 13.04 4.59
C PRO A 194 11.68 12.82 5.79
N THR A 195 11.72 13.74 6.74
CA THR A 195 10.82 13.75 7.90
C THR A 195 10.13 15.09 8.05
N ASN A 196 8.87 15.03 8.48
CA ASN A 196 8.04 16.19 8.79
C ASN A 196 8.00 16.51 10.28
N PHE A 197 8.90 15.95 11.11
CA PHE A 197 8.92 16.19 12.57
C PHE A 197 9.05 17.66 12.98
N HIS A 198 9.61 18.49 12.11
CA HIS A 198 9.73 19.93 12.34
C HIS A 198 8.47 20.72 11.92
N LEU A 199 7.52 20.08 11.23
CA LEU A 199 6.26 20.71 10.87
C LEU A 199 5.27 20.62 12.04
N PRO A 200 4.40 21.64 12.21
CA PRO A 200 3.29 21.54 13.16
C PRO A 200 2.45 20.28 12.93
N PRO A 201 1.92 19.65 13.99
CA PRO A 201 1.03 18.50 13.86
C PRO A 201 -0.11 18.77 12.88
N GLY A 202 -0.34 17.84 11.95
CA GLY A 202 -1.39 17.97 10.95
C GLY A 202 -1.02 18.80 9.70
N THR A 203 0.22 19.24 9.57
CA THR A 203 0.69 19.91 8.34
C THR A 203 0.83 18.91 7.20
N ASN A 204 0.33 19.26 6.01
CA ASN A 204 0.58 18.52 4.79
C ASN A 204 1.97 18.88 4.25
N SER A 205 2.97 18.02 4.46
CA SER A 205 4.34 18.23 3.99
C SER A 205 4.47 18.25 2.47
N ASP A 206 3.55 17.59 1.77
CA ASP A 206 3.65 17.28 0.34
C ASP A 206 2.85 18.26 -0.54
N PHE A 207 2.14 19.22 0.07
CA PHE A 207 1.35 20.21 -0.66
C PHE A 207 1.27 21.56 0.07
N GLN A 208 1.37 22.63 -0.71
CA GLN A 208 1.21 24.00 -0.24
C GLN A 208 0.38 24.81 -1.24
N LYS A 209 -0.34 25.80 -0.74
CA LYS A 209 -0.94 26.86 -1.55
C LYS A 209 -0.18 28.15 -1.28
N ALA A 210 0.53 28.64 -2.28
CA ALA A 210 1.23 29.91 -2.24
C ALA A 210 0.65 30.87 -3.29
N ALA A 211 0.56 32.15 -2.96
CA ALA A 211 0.27 33.18 -3.97
C ALA A 211 1.45 33.30 -4.95
N PRO A 212 1.23 33.77 -6.20
CA PRO A 212 2.34 34.04 -7.11
C PRO A 212 3.40 34.94 -6.47
N GLY A 213 4.66 34.51 -6.50
CA GLY A 213 5.79 35.23 -5.89
C GLY A 213 5.93 35.09 -4.37
N ALA A 214 5.01 34.40 -3.68
CA ALA A 214 5.16 34.13 -2.25
C ALA A 214 6.18 33.00 -2.01
N SER A 215 7.12 33.24 -1.08
CA SER A 215 8.00 32.20 -0.57
C SER A 215 7.37 31.55 0.66
N MET A 216 7.11 30.24 0.58
CA MET A 216 6.55 29.45 1.67
C MET A 216 7.35 28.15 1.85
N PRO A 217 8.60 28.19 2.33
CA PRO A 217 9.37 26.97 2.50
C PRO A 217 8.78 26.10 3.62
N HIS A 218 8.62 24.80 3.36
CA HIS A 218 8.57 23.80 4.42
C HIS A 218 10.00 23.36 4.75
N TYR A 219 10.40 23.54 6.00
CA TYR A 219 11.65 22.98 6.50
C TYR A 219 11.41 21.53 6.90
N LEU A 220 11.76 20.63 5.99
CA LEU A 220 11.77 19.20 6.26
C LEU A 220 13.09 18.82 6.91
N GLY A 221 13.04 17.85 7.82
CA GLY A 221 14.23 17.20 8.32
C GLY A 221 14.65 16.08 7.36
N LEU A 222 15.87 15.58 7.55
CA LEU A 222 16.37 14.38 6.90
C LEU A 222 16.81 13.41 7.98
N LEU A 223 16.31 12.19 7.91
CA LEU A 223 16.79 11.06 8.69
C LEU A 223 17.83 10.33 7.85
N LEU A 224 19.00 10.11 8.41
CA LEU A 224 20.10 9.40 7.79
C LEU A 224 20.49 8.25 8.71
N TRP A 225 20.59 7.04 8.16
CA TRP A 225 21.11 5.88 8.89
C TRP A 225 21.95 5.01 7.96
N GLY A 226 22.90 4.30 8.56
CA GLY A 226 23.83 3.44 7.84
C GLY A 226 23.27 2.04 7.61
N GLU A 227 24.16 1.14 7.23
CA GLU A 227 23.86 -0.27 6.99
C GLU A 227 23.16 -0.90 8.20
N ALA A 228 22.17 -1.75 7.91
CA ALA A 228 21.34 -2.45 8.90
C ALA A 228 20.67 -1.54 9.96
N GLY A 229 20.49 -0.24 9.68
CA GLY A 229 19.89 0.69 10.63
C GLY A 229 20.89 1.36 11.58
N SER A 230 22.20 1.19 11.38
CA SER A 230 23.22 1.80 12.23
C SER A 230 23.06 3.33 12.33
N SER A 231 23.30 3.85 13.53
CA SER A 231 23.11 5.27 13.83
C SER A 231 24.06 6.14 13.01
N LEU A 232 23.51 7.18 12.36
CA LEU A 232 24.28 8.29 11.81
C LEU A 232 23.74 9.58 12.45
N ASN A 233 24.63 10.41 12.98
CA ASN A 233 24.27 11.63 13.74
C ASN A 233 23.29 11.35 14.89
N HIS A 234 23.54 10.29 15.67
CA HIS A 234 22.70 9.87 16.80
C HIS A 234 21.29 9.45 16.43
N VAL A 235 20.98 9.25 15.15
CA VAL A 235 19.69 8.73 14.70
C VAL A 235 19.92 7.46 13.91
N GLY A 236 19.20 6.40 14.25
CA GLY A 236 19.24 5.17 13.49
C GLY A 236 17.94 4.38 13.61
N ILE A 237 17.96 3.16 13.09
CA ILE A 237 16.86 2.23 13.16
C ILE A 237 17.23 1.13 14.16
N ALA A 238 16.68 1.20 15.37
CA ALA A 238 16.80 0.10 16.32
C ALA A 238 16.21 -1.18 15.71
N PRO A 239 16.92 -2.33 15.86
CA PRO A 239 16.41 -3.60 15.40
C PRO A 239 15.03 -3.90 15.97
N ARG A 240 14.24 -4.64 15.21
CA ARG A 240 12.89 -5.05 15.60
C ARG A 240 12.93 -5.82 16.93
N ASP A 241 12.10 -5.37 17.88
CA ASP A 241 11.85 -6.07 19.14
C ASP A 241 10.35 -6.25 19.38
N LEU A 242 9.80 -7.38 18.93
CA LEU A 242 8.37 -7.66 19.07
C LEU A 242 7.94 -7.94 20.51
N ASN A 243 8.87 -8.29 21.40
CA ASN A 243 8.54 -8.59 22.78
C ASN A 243 8.25 -7.29 23.54
N ARG A 244 9.08 -6.25 23.31
CA ARG A 244 8.90 -4.92 23.90
C ARG A 244 7.94 -4.05 23.10
N PHE A 245 7.94 -4.18 21.77
CA PHE A 245 7.23 -3.30 20.84
C PHE A 245 6.37 -4.09 19.83
N PRO A 246 5.35 -4.85 20.28
CA PRO A 246 4.59 -5.79 19.44
C PRO A 246 3.82 -5.15 18.28
N ARG A 247 3.61 -3.84 18.31
CA ARG A 247 2.96 -3.07 17.23
C ARG A 247 3.89 -2.74 16.07
N TYR A 248 5.20 -2.77 16.29
CA TYR A 248 6.19 -2.33 15.32
C TYR A 248 6.86 -3.55 14.70
N THR A 249 6.43 -3.87 13.48
CA THR A 249 6.80 -5.11 12.81
C THR A 249 8.11 -5.01 12.02
N GLY A 250 8.64 -3.79 11.86
CA GLY A 250 9.97 -3.47 11.36
C GLY A 250 10.85 -2.86 12.45
N GLY A 251 11.97 -2.26 12.06
CA GLY A 251 12.80 -1.49 12.98
C GLY A 251 12.13 -0.18 13.43
N LEU A 252 12.60 0.37 14.54
CA LEU A 252 12.10 1.63 15.09
C LEU A 252 13.12 2.74 14.82
N LEU A 253 12.65 3.89 14.33
CA LEU A 253 13.50 5.07 14.35
C LEU A 253 13.77 5.45 15.80
N VAL A 254 15.03 5.60 16.14
CA VAL A 254 15.47 5.88 17.50
C VAL A 254 16.56 6.95 17.43
N GLN A 255 16.42 7.97 18.28
CA GLN A 255 17.47 8.95 18.54
C GLN A 255 18.22 8.55 19.81
N ASP A 256 19.49 8.19 19.66
CA ASP A 256 20.45 7.99 20.75
C ASP A 256 20.60 9.30 21.53
N VAL A 257 19.96 9.39 22.70
CA VAL A 257 19.96 10.59 23.54
C VAL A 257 21.05 10.55 24.62
N ASN A 258 21.63 9.38 24.87
CA ASN A 258 22.60 9.17 25.94
C ASN A 258 24.07 9.10 25.43
N GLY A 259 24.25 9.00 24.11
CA GLY A 259 25.54 8.99 23.42
C GLY A 259 26.28 7.66 23.47
N ASP A 260 25.64 6.55 23.86
CA ASP A 260 26.27 5.24 24.00
C ASP A 260 26.39 4.47 22.67
N LYS A 261 25.81 5.00 21.58
CA LYS A 261 25.78 4.44 20.22
C LYS A 261 25.03 3.11 20.11
N VAL A 262 24.26 2.73 21.13
CA VAL A 262 23.38 1.57 21.15
C VAL A 262 21.95 2.07 21.01
N LEU A 263 21.28 1.71 19.92
CA LEU A 263 19.90 2.11 19.70
C LEU A 263 18.96 1.23 20.53
N ASP A 264 18.51 1.73 21.68
CA ASP A 264 17.54 1.06 22.55
C ASP A 264 16.26 1.90 22.69
N PRO A 265 15.14 1.50 22.05
CA PRO A 265 13.89 2.25 22.11
C PRO A 265 13.23 2.33 23.51
N THR A 266 13.81 1.73 24.55
CA THR A 266 13.37 1.88 25.96
C THR A 266 14.11 2.98 26.72
N VAL A 267 15.31 3.32 26.28
CA VAL A 267 16.17 4.35 26.91
C VAL A 267 16.23 5.58 26.03
N ASP A 268 16.22 5.37 24.72
CA ASP A 268 16.28 6.38 23.69
C ASP A 268 14.91 6.91 23.27
N LYS A 269 14.94 8.02 22.53
CA LYS A 269 13.73 8.66 22.04
C LYS A 269 13.25 7.99 20.75
N VAL A 270 12.03 7.46 20.78
CA VAL A 270 11.28 6.91 19.62
C VAL A 270 10.42 7.98 18.97
#